data_AF-A0A0R1PSC3-F1
#
_entry.id   AF-A0A0R1PSC3-F1
#
_cell.length_a   1.000
_cell.length_b   1.000
_cell.length_c   1.000
_cell.angle_alpha   90.00
_cell.angle_beta   90.00
_cell.angle_gamma   90.00
#
_symmetry.space_group_name_H-M   'P 1'
#
loop_
_entity.id
_entity.type
_entity.pdbx_description
1 polymer ?
#
loop_
_entity_poly.entity_id
_entity_poly.type
_entity_poly.pdbx_seq_one_letter_code
_entity_poly.pdbx_strand_id
1 'polypeptide(L)'
;MFFIDTSKNGKPVYNAIVNQSLDNYLVNDLRLPGHGLILYINNPSVIVGVHQNAYAEVNFPYLEKNKIQLVRRTSGGGAVYHDYGNLIFENIIIGDDEHFGDYAYFAQPIIDALHDMGATGVEMRGRNDIVVDGKKFSGMTMFKVGDSYAAGGTLMFDLDMDTASKVLTPEQDKLESKGVKSVNKRITNIKPYLDEPFRSMNANQFREELLKRIYHVDKLSDIETYTLDEHDWNIIDSRLKNKYDTDAWNYGKNPGFTNYVSKHYDIGTVAFNFSLKDNKISNIKIYGDFITGGDITLIEKALLGAEFTKKGLITALEKVDLAANLGKIEPAILADLLLS
;
A
#
# COMPACT_ATOMS: atom_id res chain seq x y z
N MET A 1 -15.98 -14.09 11.75
CA MET A 1 -15.48 -12.77 11.31
C MET A 1 -16.38 -11.71 11.91
N PHE A 2 -15.82 -10.68 12.52
CA PHE A 2 -16.56 -9.53 13.08
C PHE A 2 -16.15 -8.24 12.36
N PHE A 3 -17.00 -7.22 12.40
CA PHE A 3 -16.69 -5.90 11.85
C PHE A 3 -16.02 -5.02 12.91
N ILE A 4 -15.02 -4.24 12.50
CA ILE A 4 -14.41 -3.21 13.37
C ILE A 4 -14.91 -1.86 12.87
N ASP A 5 -15.78 -1.22 13.66
CA ASP A 5 -16.26 0.12 13.37
C ASP A 5 -15.18 1.15 13.74
N THR A 6 -14.62 1.77 12.70
CA THR A 6 -13.58 2.79 12.78
C THR A 6 -14.14 4.21 12.88
N SER A 7 -15.44 4.36 13.13
CA SER A 7 -16.07 5.67 13.31
C SER A 7 -15.59 6.36 14.59
N LYS A 8 -15.42 7.70 14.54
CA LYS A 8 -15.14 8.52 15.73
C LYS A 8 -16.42 9.26 16.10
N ASN A 9 -16.96 8.99 17.28
CA ASN A 9 -18.22 9.58 17.75
C ASN A 9 -19.39 9.35 16.76
N GLY A 10 -19.48 8.14 16.20
CA GLY A 10 -20.52 7.76 15.24
C GLY A 10 -20.40 8.42 13.86
N LYS A 11 -19.26 9.04 13.56
CA LYS A 11 -18.99 9.66 12.25
C LYS A 11 -17.88 8.92 11.51
N PRO A 12 -18.04 8.66 10.19
CA PRO A 12 -16.98 8.10 9.37
C PRO A 12 -15.71 8.95 9.43
N VAL A 13 -14.56 8.30 9.50
CA VAL A 13 -13.26 8.95 9.43
C VAL A 13 -12.74 8.85 8.00
N TYR A 14 -12.70 9.99 7.31
CA TYR A 14 -12.19 10.05 5.94
C TYR A 14 -10.71 10.47 5.87
N ASN A 15 -10.14 11.03 6.93
CA ASN A 15 -8.77 11.51 6.89
C ASN A 15 -7.79 10.34 6.75
N ALA A 16 -7.10 10.27 5.61
CA ALA A 16 -6.20 9.16 5.28
C ALA A 16 -5.04 8.99 6.27
N ILE A 17 -4.55 10.08 6.89
CA ILE A 17 -3.50 10.01 7.91
C ILE A 17 -4.02 9.30 9.17
N VAL A 18 -5.27 9.58 9.56
CA VAL A 18 -5.93 8.93 10.70
C VAL A 18 -6.11 7.45 10.43
N ASN A 19 -6.69 7.10 9.28
CA ASN A 19 -6.92 5.70 8.90
C ASN A 19 -5.59 4.93 8.81
N GLN A 20 -4.51 5.52 8.30
CA GLN A 20 -3.21 4.87 8.28
C GLN A 20 -2.65 4.55 9.68
N SER A 21 -2.86 5.43 10.66
CA SER A 21 -2.49 5.19 12.06
C SER A 21 -3.34 4.08 12.66
N LEU A 22 -4.64 4.09 12.36
CA LEU A 22 -5.65 3.13 12.83
C LEU A 22 -5.35 1.73 12.35
N ASP A 23 -5.12 1.51 11.05
CA ASP A 23 -4.81 0.18 10.49
C ASP A 23 -3.60 -0.45 11.20
N ASN A 24 -2.57 0.36 11.44
CA ASN A 24 -1.40 -0.12 12.17
C ASN A 24 -1.69 -0.35 13.67
N TYR A 25 -2.63 0.37 14.28
CA TYR A 25 -2.98 0.22 15.68
C TYR A 25 -3.68 -1.13 15.92
N LEU A 26 -4.57 -1.52 15.00
CA LEU A 26 -5.28 -2.79 15.07
C LEU A 26 -4.33 -3.99 15.08
N VAL A 27 -3.31 -3.97 14.20
CA VAL A 27 -2.36 -5.08 14.04
C VAL A 27 -1.28 -5.09 15.13
N ASN A 28 -0.77 -3.94 15.56
CA ASN A 28 0.41 -3.87 16.43
C ASN A 28 0.07 -3.78 17.92
N ASP A 29 -1.04 -3.14 18.29
CA ASP A 29 -1.31 -2.74 19.67
C ASP A 29 -2.60 -3.35 20.20
N LEU A 30 -3.75 -3.09 19.54
CA LEU A 30 -5.06 -3.55 20.02
C LEU A 30 -5.18 -5.07 19.96
N ARG A 31 -4.86 -5.66 18.79
CA ARG A 31 -4.72 -7.11 18.59
C ARG A 31 -5.92 -7.93 19.11
N LEU A 32 -7.14 -7.56 18.70
CA LEU A 32 -8.37 -8.31 19.00
C LEU A 32 -8.28 -9.73 18.42
N PRO A 33 -8.37 -10.80 19.25
CA PRO A 33 -8.26 -12.18 18.77
C PRO A 33 -9.27 -12.53 17.66
N GLY A 34 -8.83 -13.30 16.66
CA GLY A 34 -9.68 -13.79 15.58
C GLY A 34 -9.55 -12.97 14.29
N HIS A 35 -10.67 -12.84 13.57
CA HIS A 35 -10.73 -12.24 12.23
C HIS A 35 -11.69 -11.04 12.23
N GLY A 36 -11.12 -9.84 12.27
CA GLY A 36 -11.82 -8.57 12.11
C GLY A 36 -11.76 -8.06 10.67
N LEU A 37 -12.78 -7.33 10.22
CA LEU A 37 -12.76 -6.59 8.95
C LEU A 37 -12.97 -5.10 9.21
N ILE A 38 -12.10 -4.26 8.67
CA ILE A 38 -12.37 -2.83 8.47
C ILE A 38 -12.71 -2.56 7.02
N LEU A 39 -13.64 -1.62 6.79
CA LEU A 39 -13.98 -1.12 5.47
C LEU A 39 -14.25 0.38 5.58
N TYR A 40 -13.42 1.20 4.94
CA TYR A 40 -13.47 2.65 5.04
C TYR A 40 -13.17 3.33 3.69
N ILE A 41 -13.32 4.65 3.67
CA ILE A 41 -13.06 5.50 2.50
C ILE A 41 -12.13 6.61 2.95
N ASN A 42 -11.17 6.98 2.11
CA ASN A 42 -10.28 8.12 2.36
C ASN A 42 -10.72 9.35 1.56
N ASN A 43 -10.46 10.54 2.09
CA ASN A 43 -10.45 11.78 1.33
C ASN A 43 -9.31 11.75 0.26
N PRO A 44 -9.35 12.63 -0.76
CA PRO A 44 -8.31 12.71 -1.79
C PRO A 44 -6.89 12.70 -1.24
N SER A 45 -6.17 11.62 -1.52
CA SER A 45 -4.85 11.34 -0.92
C SER A 45 -3.97 10.52 -1.86
N VAL A 46 -2.67 10.78 -1.84
CA VAL A 46 -1.66 9.86 -2.37
C VAL A 46 -1.05 9.08 -1.22
N ILE A 47 -1.15 7.75 -1.29
CA ILE A 47 -0.58 6.83 -0.31
C ILE A 47 0.73 6.27 -0.86
N VAL A 48 1.86 6.67 -0.31
CA VAL A 48 3.20 6.20 -0.68
C VAL A 48 3.66 5.06 0.23
N GLY A 49 4.34 4.06 -0.35
CA GLY A 49 4.94 2.96 0.39
C GLY A 49 6.10 3.43 1.29
N VAL A 50 6.38 2.68 2.35
CA VAL A 50 7.36 3.07 3.38
C VAL A 50 8.76 3.37 2.80
N HIS A 51 9.17 2.64 1.76
CA HIS A 51 10.48 2.77 1.10
C HIS A 51 10.48 3.68 -0.14
N GLN A 52 9.36 4.26 -0.54
CA GLN A 52 9.31 5.09 -1.74
C GLN A 52 9.85 6.51 -1.49
N ASN A 53 10.52 7.07 -2.48
CA ASN A 53 10.84 8.50 -2.50
C ASN A 53 9.60 9.29 -2.94
N ALA A 54 8.94 9.98 -2.01
CA ALA A 54 7.71 10.73 -2.34
C ALA A 54 7.94 11.78 -3.45
N TYR A 55 9.15 12.36 -3.52
CA TYR A 55 9.54 13.33 -4.55
C TYR A 55 9.73 12.74 -5.94
N ALA A 56 9.91 11.43 -6.06
CA ALA A 56 9.92 10.74 -7.34
C ALA A 56 8.52 10.30 -7.78
N GLU A 57 7.64 10.00 -6.82
CA GLU A 57 6.36 9.34 -7.08
C GLU A 57 5.18 10.30 -7.26
N VAL A 58 5.33 11.57 -6.84
CA VAL A 58 4.21 12.50 -6.69
C VAL A 58 4.47 13.84 -7.37
N ASN A 59 3.49 14.29 -8.15
CA ASN A 59 3.42 15.64 -8.68
C ASN A 59 2.99 16.63 -7.57
N PHE A 60 3.95 17.08 -6.77
CA PHE A 60 3.71 17.99 -5.64
C PHE A 60 2.95 19.27 -6.00
N PRO A 61 3.28 20.00 -7.08
CA PRO A 61 2.49 21.16 -7.50
C PRO A 61 1.02 20.85 -7.74
N TYR A 62 0.72 19.70 -8.36
CA TYR A 62 -0.66 19.27 -8.57
C TYR A 62 -1.34 18.84 -7.27
N LEU A 63 -0.62 18.11 -6.40
CA LEU A 63 -1.10 17.68 -5.07
C LEU A 63 -1.51 18.89 -4.22
N GLU A 64 -0.65 19.91 -4.12
CA GLU A 64 -0.90 21.13 -3.34
C GLU A 64 -2.08 21.92 -3.92
N LYS A 65 -2.07 22.16 -5.24
CA LYS A 65 -3.14 22.91 -5.93
C LYS A 65 -4.53 22.31 -5.71
N ASN A 66 -4.62 20.98 -5.69
CA ASN A 66 -5.89 20.26 -5.53
C ASN A 66 -6.18 19.83 -4.09
N LYS A 67 -5.35 20.24 -3.11
CA LYS A 67 -5.51 19.91 -1.68
C LYS A 67 -5.59 18.40 -1.42
N ILE A 68 -4.79 17.63 -2.14
CA ILE A 68 -4.67 16.18 -1.98
C ILE A 68 -3.66 15.93 -0.85
N GLN A 69 -3.95 15.01 0.08
CA GLN A 69 -3.00 14.68 1.15
C GLN A 69 -1.88 13.79 0.65
N LEU A 70 -0.69 13.90 1.24
CA LEU A 70 0.38 12.90 1.10
C LEU A 70 0.44 12.07 2.39
N VAL A 71 0.31 10.76 2.26
CA VAL A 71 0.34 9.84 3.40
C VAL A 71 1.33 8.72 3.13
N ARG A 72 2.24 8.45 4.06
CA ARG A 72 3.13 7.28 3.99
C ARG A 72 2.55 6.14 4.81
N ARG A 73 2.38 4.99 4.16
CA ARG A 73 2.01 3.75 4.86
C ARG A 73 3.23 2.99 5.37
N THR A 74 3.01 2.08 6.30
CA THR A 74 4.07 1.25 6.90
C THR A 74 4.47 0.05 6.05
N SER A 75 3.59 -0.40 5.16
CA SER A 75 3.91 -1.45 4.20
C SER A 75 4.71 -0.93 3.00
N GLY A 76 5.46 -1.84 2.36
CA GLY A 76 6.12 -1.58 1.08
C GLY A 76 5.11 -1.48 -0.08
N GLY A 77 5.59 -1.56 -1.32
CA GLY A 77 4.75 -1.44 -2.51
C GLY A 77 4.71 -0.02 -3.10
N GLY A 78 4.02 0.12 -4.23
CA GLY A 78 3.94 1.37 -5.00
C GLY A 78 2.99 2.42 -4.42
N ALA A 79 3.02 3.61 -5.02
CA ALA A 79 2.15 4.71 -4.67
C ALA A 79 0.77 4.52 -5.32
N VAL A 80 -0.29 4.86 -4.59
CA VAL A 80 -1.68 4.78 -5.05
C VAL A 80 -2.43 6.06 -4.73
N TYR A 81 -3.45 6.37 -5.52
CA TYR A 81 -4.35 7.49 -5.28
C TYR A 81 -5.67 6.99 -4.70
N HIS A 82 -6.14 7.64 -3.65
CA HIS A 82 -7.44 7.40 -3.02
C HIS A 82 -8.29 8.67 -3.14
N ASP A 83 -9.61 8.49 -3.22
CA ASP A 83 -10.61 9.54 -3.07
C ASP A 83 -11.92 8.93 -2.54
N TYR A 84 -12.99 9.72 -2.54
CA TYR A 84 -14.31 9.28 -2.06
C TYR A 84 -14.96 8.18 -2.91
N GLY A 85 -14.46 7.91 -4.11
CA GLY A 85 -14.86 6.81 -4.99
C GLY A 85 -14.06 5.53 -4.80
N ASN A 86 -13.10 5.50 -3.86
CA ASN A 86 -12.29 4.32 -3.59
C ASN A 86 -12.48 3.83 -2.15
N LEU A 87 -12.87 2.57 -2.00
CA LEU A 87 -12.99 1.90 -0.72
C LEU A 87 -11.67 1.21 -0.37
N ILE A 88 -11.40 1.05 0.92
CA ILE A 88 -10.26 0.32 1.45
C ILE A 88 -10.81 -0.72 2.40
N PHE A 89 -10.43 -1.98 2.19
CA PHE A 89 -10.80 -3.08 3.06
C PHE A 89 -9.54 -3.73 3.62
N GLU A 90 -9.52 -4.03 4.91
CA GLU A 90 -8.45 -4.83 5.52
C GLU A 90 -9.03 -5.86 6.48
N ASN A 91 -8.62 -7.11 6.29
CA ASN A 91 -8.85 -8.19 7.23
C ASN A 91 -7.72 -8.15 8.26
N ILE A 92 -8.06 -7.99 9.53
CA ILE A 92 -7.13 -7.98 10.66
C ILE A 92 -7.22 -9.34 11.35
N ILE A 93 -6.14 -10.11 11.27
CA ILE A 93 -6.08 -11.48 11.77
C ILE A 93 -5.09 -11.58 12.91
N ILE A 94 -5.54 -12.08 14.06
CA ILE A 94 -4.74 -12.25 15.27
C ILE A 94 -4.82 -13.71 15.75
N GLY A 95 -3.68 -14.38 15.81
CA GLY A 95 -3.55 -15.72 16.39
C GLY A 95 -3.87 -16.88 15.43
N ASP A 96 -4.08 -16.60 14.14
CA ASP A 96 -4.33 -17.59 13.10
C ASP A 96 -3.57 -17.22 11.82
N ASP A 97 -2.58 -18.01 11.42
CA ASP A 97 -1.76 -17.76 10.23
C ASP A 97 -1.97 -18.73 9.07
N GLU A 98 -3.03 -19.53 9.09
CA GLU A 98 -3.34 -20.53 8.06
C GLU A 98 -3.39 -19.93 6.65
N HIS A 99 -3.95 -18.72 6.52
CA HIS A 99 -4.18 -18.06 5.24
C HIS A 99 -3.16 -16.95 4.92
N PHE A 100 -2.07 -16.81 5.68
CA PHE A 100 -1.08 -15.77 5.40
C PHE A 100 -0.40 -16.02 4.04
N GLY A 101 -0.53 -15.05 3.13
CA GLY A 101 -0.04 -15.12 1.75
C GLY A 101 -1.08 -15.64 0.74
N ASP A 102 -2.24 -16.11 1.19
CA ASP A 102 -3.35 -16.51 0.34
C ASP A 102 -4.28 -15.31 0.07
N TYR A 103 -3.96 -14.53 -0.96
CA TYR A 103 -4.79 -13.39 -1.36
C TYR A 103 -6.19 -13.81 -1.83
N ALA A 104 -6.34 -15.02 -2.39
CA ALA A 104 -7.61 -15.47 -2.92
C ALA A 104 -8.62 -15.69 -1.79
N TYR A 105 -8.16 -16.28 -0.66
CA TYR A 105 -8.98 -16.43 0.54
C TYR A 105 -9.63 -15.12 1.00
N PHE A 106 -8.84 -14.03 1.11
CA PHE A 106 -9.35 -12.73 1.56
C PHE A 106 -10.11 -11.96 0.49
N ALA A 107 -9.87 -12.24 -0.80
CA ALA A 107 -10.60 -11.62 -1.90
C ALA A 107 -11.98 -12.25 -2.10
N GLN A 108 -12.14 -13.54 -1.81
CA GLN A 108 -13.33 -14.31 -2.15
C GLN A 108 -14.64 -13.68 -1.64
N PRO A 109 -14.76 -13.23 -0.37
CA PRO A 109 -16.00 -12.60 0.10
C PRO A 109 -16.35 -11.31 -0.66
N ILE A 110 -15.34 -10.55 -1.10
CA ILE A 110 -15.53 -9.35 -1.93
C ILE A 110 -16.01 -9.75 -3.34
N ILE A 111 -15.41 -10.79 -3.91
CA ILE A 111 -15.75 -11.29 -5.25
C ILE A 111 -17.19 -11.81 -5.27
N ASP A 112 -17.56 -12.66 -4.31
CA ASP A 112 -18.92 -13.21 -4.19
C ASP A 112 -19.95 -12.10 -4.05
N ALA A 113 -19.67 -11.11 -3.19
CA ALA A 113 -20.55 -9.95 -3.01
C ALA A 113 -20.70 -9.12 -4.30
N LEU A 114 -19.63 -8.97 -5.10
CA LEU A 114 -19.68 -8.26 -6.37
C LEU A 114 -20.44 -9.06 -7.44
N HIS A 115 -20.32 -10.38 -7.46
CA HIS A 115 -21.09 -11.27 -8.33
C HIS A 115 -22.59 -11.16 -8.03
N ASP A 116 -22.97 -11.15 -6.75
CA ASP A 116 -24.34 -10.92 -6.29
C ASP A 116 -24.90 -9.52 -6.66
N MET A 117 -24.02 -8.58 -7.01
CA MET A 117 -24.39 -7.25 -7.53
C MET A 117 -24.35 -7.17 -9.07
N GLY A 118 -24.17 -8.29 -9.77
CA GLY A 118 -24.19 -8.37 -11.24
C GLY A 118 -22.82 -8.43 -11.91
N ALA A 119 -21.72 -8.15 -11.19
CA ALA A 119 -20.37 -8.10 -11.75
C ALA A 119 -19.73 -9.50 -11.86
N THR A 120 -20.39 -10.42 -12.54
CA THR A 120 -20.00 -11.85 -12.64
C THR A 120 -18.64 -12.13 -13.31
N GLY A 121 -18.10 -11.15 -14.05
CA GLY A 121 -16.77 -11.24 -14.67
C GLY A 121 -15.60 -10.88 -13.74
N VAL A 122 -15.86 -10.65 -12.45
CA VAL A 122 -14.83 -10.34 -11.45
C VAL A 122 -14.06 -11.60 -11.07
N GLU A 123 -12.73 -11.54 -11.10
CA GLU A 123 -11.85 -12.65 -10.72
C GLU A 123 -10.51 -12.17 -10.13
N MET A 124 -9.83 -13.08 -9.41
CA MET A 124 -8.43 -12.89 -9.03
C MET A 124 -7.53 -13.08 -10.26
N ARG A 125 -6.51 -12.23 -10.40
CA ARG A 125 -5.49 -12.38 -11.44
C ARG A 125 -4.08 -12.14 -10.89
N GLY A 126 -3.16 -13.00 -11.29
CA GLY A 126 -1.78 -12.93 -10.83
C GLY A 126 -1.69 -13.22 -9.34
N ARG A 127 -0.88 -12.46 -8.61
CA ARG A 127 -0.63 -12.71 -7.18
C ARG A 127 -1.68 -12.08 -6.27
N ASN A 128 -2.09 -10.85 -6.56
CA ASN A 128 -2.78 -9.98 -5.59
C ASN A 128 -3.70 -8.93 -6.23
N ASP A 129 -4.09 -9.11 -7.50
CA ASP A 129 -4.98 -8.17 -8.19
C ASP A 129 -6.37 -8.79 -8.35
N ILE A 130 -7.41 -7.97 -8.19
CA ILE A 130 -8.77 -8.31 -8.61
C ILE A 130 -9.10 -7.53 -9.89
N VAL A 131 -9.60 -8.25 -10.88
CA VAL A 131 -9.86 -7.72 -12.22
C VAL A 131 -11.31 -7.98 -12.63
N VAL A 132 -11.83 -7.15 -13.52
CA VAL A 132 -13.08 -7.37 -14.27
C VAL A 132 -12.78 -7.15 -15.74
N ASP A 133 -13.15 -8.11 -16.59
CA ASP A 133 -12.80 -8.14 -18.01
C ASP A 133 -11.29 -7.90 -18.27
N GLY A 134 -10.45 -8.49 -17.41
CA GLY A 134 -9.00 -8.36 -17.46
C GLY A 134 -8.44 -6.98 -17.06
N LYS A 135 -9.28 -6.03 -16.64
CA LYS A 135 -8.88 -4.71 -16.11
C LYS A 135 -8.91 -4.71 -14.58
N LYS A 136 -7.82 -4.28 -13.97
CA LYS A 136 -7.66 -4.21 -12.52
C LYS A 136 -8.53 -3.12 -11.90
N PHE A 137 -9.29 -3.45 -10.87
CA PHE A 137 -10.01 -2.47 -10.05
C PHE A 137 -9.67 -2.59 -8.55
N SER A 138 -8.88 -3.59 -8.16
CA SER A 138 -8.35 -3.74 -6.80
C SER A 138 -6.92 -4.26 -6.84
N GLY A 139 -6.07 -3.74 -5.96
CA GLY A 139 -4.77 -4.32 -5.64
C GLY A 139 -4.68 -4.58 -4.15
N MET A 140 -4.25 -5.77 -3.78
CA MET A 140 -4.15 -6.21 -2.40
C MET A 140 -2.71 -6.27 -1.91
N THR A 141 -2.52 -6.17 -0.61
CA THR A 141 -1.24 -6.38 0.08
C THR A 141 -1.48 -7.07 1.41
N MET A 142 -0.41 -7.63 1.98
CA MET A 142 -0.42 -8.15 3.34
C MET A 142 0.82 -7.70 4.08
N PHE A 143 0.70 -7.50 5.39
CA PHE A 143 1.86 -7.33 6.26
C PHE A 143 1.63 -8.05 7.59
N LYS A 144 2.69 -8.67 8.13
CA LYS A 144 2.65 -9.50 9.34
C LYS A 144 3.62 -8.97 10.39
N VAL A 145 3.17 -9.00 11.64
CA VAL A 145 3.93 -8.64 12.86
C VAL A 145 3.68 -9.72 13.91
N GLY A 146 4.66 -10.61 14.09
CA GLY A 146 4.48 -11.79 14.94
C GLY A 146 3.39 -12.71 14.38
N ASP A 147 2.41 -13.03 15.22
CA ASP A 147 1.18 -13.81 14.96
C ASP A 147 -0.03 -12.94 14.56
N SER A 148 0.21 -11.66 14.24
CA SER A 148 -0.81 -10.70 13.79
C SER A 148 -0.51 -10.25 12.37
N TYR A 149 -1.52 -10.10 11.50
CA TYR A 149 -1.35 -9.52 10.18
C TYR A 149 -2.59 -8.81 9.67
N ALA A 150 -2.38 -7.88 8.74
CA ALA A 150 -3.46 -7.35 7.90
C ALA A 150 -3.36 -7.91 6.49
N ALA A 151 -4.50 -8.20 5.88
CA ALA A 151 -4.65 -8.61 4.50
C ALA A 151 -5.80 -7.82 3.85
N GLY A 152 -5.47 -6.95 2.90
CA GLY A 152 -6.42 -5.97 2.41
C GLY A 152 -6.03 -5.33 1.09
N GLY A 153 -6.86 -4.42 0.60
CA GLY A 153 -6.63 -3.73 -0.65
C GLY A 153 -7.55 -2.55 -0.88
N THR A 154 -7.39 -1.94 -2.04
CA THR A 154 -8.31 -0.90 -2.53
C THR A 154 -9.43 -1.51 -3.34
N LEU A 155 -10.57 -0.83 -3.45
CA LEU A 155 -11.66 -1.18 -4.36
C LEU A 155 -12.09 0.10 -5.07
N MET A 156 -11.62 0.25 -6.32
CA MET A 156 -11.95 1.37 -7.18
C MET A 156 -13.41 1.26 -7.61
N PHE A 157 -14.31 1.85 -6.83
CA PHE A 157 -15.74 1.87 -7.12
C PHE A 157 -16.05 2.90 -8.19
N ASP A 158 -15.67 4.15 -7.96
CA ASP A 158 -15.87 5.30 -8.83
C ASP A 158 -14.74 6.34 -8.65
N LEU A 159 -13.49 5.87 -8.57
CA LEU A 159 -12.29 6.68 -8.39
C LEU A 159 -12.10 7.65 -9.57
N ASP A 160 -11.67 8.88 -9.31
CA ASP A 160 -11.24 9.84 -10.32
C ASP A 160 -9.89 9.43 -10.92
N MET A 161 -9.98 8.67 -12.02
CA MET A 161 -8.84 8.17 -12.78
C MET A 161 -8.00 9.29 -13.43
N ASP A 162 -8.61 10.44 -13.74
CA ASP A 162 -7.88 11.58 -14.34
C ASP A 162 -6.98 12.22 -13.29
N THR A 163 -7.52 12.50 -12.10
CA THR A 163 -6.77 13.00 -10.96
C THR A 163 -5.66 12.02 -10.55
N ALA A 164 -5.96 10.71 -10.47
CA ALA A 164 -4.98 9.67 -10.19
C ALA A 164 -3.78 9.73 -11.16
N SER A 165 -4.05 9.86 -12.46
CA SER A 165 -3.02 9.90 -13.50
C SER A 165 -2.17 11.17 -13.51
N LYS A 166 -2.70 12.28 -12.96
CA LYS A 166 -2.00 13.59 -12.89
C LYS A 166 -1.16 13.75 -11.63
N VAL A 167 -1.62 13.17 -10.52
CA VAL A 167 -0.95 13.30 -9.22
C VAL A 167 0.17 12.28 -9.04
N LEU A 168 0.06 11.09 -9.65
CA LEU A 168 1.09 10.05 -9.61
C LEU A 168 2.07 10.21 -10.77
N THR A 169 3.37 10.13 -10.49
CA THR A 169 4.45 10.23 -11.49
C THR A 169 5.35 8.99 -11.45
N PRO A 170 4.84 7.78 -11.75
CA PRO A 170 5.67 6.58 -11.72
C PRO A 170 6.83 6.70 -12.72
N GLU A 171 8.01 6.22 -12.34
CA GLU A 171 9.21 6.23 -13.20
C GLU A 171 8.93 5.52 -14.54
N GLN A 172 9.49 6.03 -15.64
CA GLN A 172 9.24 5.52 -16.99
C GLN A 172 9.71 4.06 -17.15
N ASP A 173 10.84 3.68 -16.58
CA ASP A 173 11.39 2.31 -16.63
C ASP A 173 10.45 1.27 -16.01
N LYS A 174 9.66 1.67 -15.01
CA LYS A 174 8.61 0.83 -14.40
C LYS A 174 7.44 0.59 -15.36
N LEU A 175 7.16 1.54 -16.25
CA LEU A 175 6.16 1.38 -17.31
C LEU A 175 6.69 0.48 -18.43
N GLU A 176 7.94 0.68 -18.84
CA GLU A 176 8.60 -0.09 -19.91
C GLU A 176 8.80 -1.56 -19.54
N SER A 177 9.26 -1.86 -18.32
CA SER A 177 9.46 -3.24 -17.82
C SER A 177 8.17 -4.05 -17.75
N LYS A 178 7.00 -3.41 -17.61
CA LYS A 178 5.67 -4.05 -17.70
C LYS A 178 5.13 -4.12 -19.14
N GLY A 179 5.90 -3.65 -20.12
CA GLY A 179 5.55 -3.57 -21.54
C GLY A 179 4.51 -2.50 -21.86
N VAL A 180 4.49 -1.38 -21.12
CA VAL A 180 3.36 -0.43 -21.10
C VAL A 180 3.80 0.98 -21.52
N LYS A 181 3.05 1.59 -22.45
CA LYS A 181 3.17 3.02 -22.80
C LYS A 181 2.26 3.94 -21.98
N SER A 182 1.23 3.41 -21.30
CA SER A 182 0.28 4.15 -20.44
C SER A 182 -0.48 3.23 -19.47
N VAL A 183 -0.52 3.58 -18.17
CA VAL A 183 -1.21 2.85 -17.08
C VAL A 183 -2.72 2.77 -17.30
N ASN A 184 -3.32 3.79 -17.94
CA ASN A 184 -4.77 3.97 -18.06
C ASN A 184 -5.50 2.83 -18.80
N LYS A 185 -4.79 2.00 -19.57
CA LYS A 185 -5.39 0.89 -20.32
C LYS A 185 -5.58 -0.40 -19.51
N ARG A 186 -5.09 -0.48 -18.27
CA ARG A 186 -5.16 -1.70 -17.44
C ARG A 186 -6.02 -1.58 -16.18
N ILE A 187 -6.46 -0.39 -15.79
CA ILE A 187 -7.30 -0.19 -14.60
C ILE A 187 -8.72 0.23 -14.95
N THR A 188 -9.67 -0.03 -14.05
CA THR A 188 -11.07 0.36 -14.21
C THR A 188 -11.75 0.57 -12.86
N ASN A 189 -12.92 1.22 -12.90
CA ASN A 189 -13.84 1.31 -11.78
C ASN A 189 -14.83 0.15 -11.86
N ILE A 190 -15.29 -0.40 -10.74
CA ILE A 190 -16.23 -1.52 -10.74
C ILE A 190 -17.69 -1.08 -10.95
N LYS A 191 -18.06 0.16 -10.61
CA LYS A 191 -19.42 0.68 -10.72
C LYS A 191 -20.12 0.42 -12.08
N PRO A 192 -19.46 0.60 -13.25
CA PRO A 192 -20.09 0.33 -14.54
C PRO A 192 -20.47 -1.14 -14.79
N TYR A 193 -19.91 -2.07 -14.03
CA TYR A 193 -20.12 -3.52 -14.18
C TYR A 193 -21.17 -4.08 -13.22
N LEU A 194 -21.70 -3.25 -12.30
CA LEU A 194 -22.77 -3.65 -11.39
C LEU A 194 -24.13 -3.48 -12.06
N ASP A 195 -25.14 -4.21 -11.62
CA ASP A 195 -26.54 -4.04 -12.03
C ASP A 195 -27.24 -2.92 -11.26
N GLU A 196 -28.41 -2.49 -11.73
CA GLU A 196 -29.28 -1.63 -10.92
C GLU A 196 -29.90 -2.43 -9.76
N PRO A 197 -30.02 -1.86 -8.55
CA PRO A 197 -29.77 -0.45 -8.20
C PRO A 197 -28.31 -0.12 -7.81
N PHE A 198 -27.42 -1.11 -7.75
CA PHE A 198 -26.04 -0.95 -7.25
C PHE A 198 -25.21 0.02 -8.09
N ARG A 199 -25.40 0.01 -9.41
CA ARG A 199 -24.77 0.93 -10.35
C ARG A 199 -25.07 2.40 -10.06
N SER A 200 -26.27 2.70 -9.55
CA SER A 200 -26.70 4.07 -9.22
C SER A 200 -26.25 4.54 -7.84
N MET A 201 -25.60 3.68 -7.04
CA MET A 201 -25.16 4.04 -5.69
C MET A 201 -23.98 5.02 -5.70
N ASN A 202 -23.89 5.82 -4.65
CA ASN A 202 -22.63 6.45 -4.26
C ASN A 202 -21.77 5.47 -3.44
N ALA A 203 -20.50 5.83 -3.21
CA ALA A 203 -19.55 4.94 -2.54
C ALA A 203 -19.95 4.54 -1.11
N ASN A 204 -20.63 5.41 -0.36
CA ASN A 204 -21.12 5.06 0.98
C ASN A 204 -22.27 4.05 0.93
N GLN A 205 -23.22 4.25 0.02
CA GLN A 205 -24.30 3.28 -0.20
C GLN A 205 -23.76 1.93 -0.66
N PHE A 206 -22.81 1.94 -1.60
CA PHE A 206 -22.13 0.73 -2.06
C PHE A 206 -21.37 0.04 -0.92
N ARG A 207 -20.68 0.79 -0.06
CA ARG A 207 -19.98 0.27 1.14
C ARG A 207 -20.93 -0.48 2.07
N GLU A 208 -22.08 0.11 2.39
CA GLU A 208 -23.08 -0.53 3.26
C GLU A 208 -23.64 -1.80 2.62
N GLU A 209 -23.94 -1.74 1.32
CA GLU A 209 -24.47 -2.87 0.57
C GLU A 209 -23.46 -4.02 0.42
N LEU A 210 -22.18 -3.68 0.30
CA LEU A 210 -21.06 -4.61 0.25
C LEU A 210 -20.90 -5.32 1.61
N LEU A 211 -20.95 -4.59 2.73
CA LEU A 211 -20.89 -5.19 4.07
C LEU A 211 -22.04 -6.19 4.28
N LYS A 212 -23.27 -5.82 3.93
CA LYS A 212 -24.43 -6.71 4.06
C LYS A 212 -24.22 -8.05 3.33
N ARG A 213 -23.64 -8.03 2.13
CA ARG A 213 -23.34 -9.25 1.37
C ARG A 213 -22.20 -10.06 1.98
N ILE A 214 -21.10 -9.41 2.34
CA ILE A 214 -19.94 -10.08 2.97
C ILE A 214 -20.36 -10.84 4.24
N TYR A 215 -21.26 -10.26 5.03
CA TYR A 215 -21.74 -10.84 6.28
C TYR A 215 -23.02 -11.66 6.14
N HIS A 216 -23.62 -11.72 4.94
CA HIS A 216 -24.89 -12.39 4.66
C HIS A 216 -26.04 -11.94 5.59
N VAL A 217 -26.20 -10.62 5.75
CA VAL A 217 -27.23 -10.00 6.59
C VAL A 217 -28.05 -8.96 5.83
N ASP A 218 -29.29 -8.73 6.27
CA ASP A 218 -30.16 -7.69 5.69
C ASP A 218 -29.92 -6.30 6.29
N LYS A 219 -29.41 -6.24 7.54
CA LYS A 219 -29.16 -4.99 8.27
C LYS A 219 -27.76 -4.99 8.87
N LEU A 220 -27.10 -3.83 8.82
CA LEU A 220 -25.77 -3.66 9.42
C LEU A 220 -25.76 -3.87 10.93
N SER A 221 -26.89 -3.65 11.62
CA SER A 221 -27.04 -3.90 13.05
C SER A 221 -26.92 -5.37 13.44
N ASP A 222 -27.02 -6.28 12.47
CA ASP A 222 -26.99 -7.72 12.69
C ASP A 222 -25.55 -8.27 12.60
N ILE A 223 -24.57 -7.40 12.29
CA ILE A 223 -23.15 -7.74 12.21
C ILE A 223 -22.53 -7.63 13.61
N GLU A 224 -21.89 -8.70 14.07
CA GLU A 224 -21.04 -8.65 15.27
C GLU A 224 -19.97 -7.56 15.09
N THR A 225 -20.00 -6.54 15.93
CA THR A 225 -19.20 -5.32 15.74
C THR A 225 -18.43 -4.96 17.00
N TYR A 226 -17.13 -4.73 16.84
CA TYR A 226 -16.30 -4.01 17.81
C TYR A 226 -16.24 -2.53 17.40
N THR A 227 -16.62 -1.63 18.29
CA THR A 227 -16.52 -0.18 18.06
C THR A 227 -15.34 0.37 18.84
N LEU A 228 -14.45 1.10 18.15
CA LEU A 228 -13.31 1.75 18.80
C LEU A 228 -13.78 2.70 19.91
N ASP A 229 -13.23 2.54 21.11
CA ASP A 229 -13.60 3.33 22.27
C ASP A 229 -12.71 4.58 22.46
N GLU A 230 -12.93 5.33 23.54
CA GLU A 230 -12.13 6.53 23.84
C GLU A 230 -10.65 6.18 24.12
N HIS A 231 -10.36 5.00 24.67
CA HIS A 231 -8.99 4.55 24.92
C HIS A 231 -8.27 4.28 23.59
N ASP A 232 -8.92 3.58 22.67
CA ASP A 232 -8.42 3.34 21.31
C ASP A 232 -8.10 4.66 20.60
N TRP A 233 -9.04 5.61 20.63
CA TRP A 233 -8.86 6.91 19.99
C TRP A 233 -7.74 7.75 20.61
N ASN A 234 -7.54 7.69 21.93
CA ASN A 234 -6.43 8.37 22.59
C ASN A 234 -5.07 7.83 22.14
N ILE A 235 -4.94 6.52 21.93
CA ILE A 235 -3.71 5.91 21.41
C ILE A 235 -3.50 6.34 19.95
N ILE A 236 -4.55 6.28 19.12
CA ILE A 236 -4.49 6.72 17.72
C ILE A 236 -4.05 8.19 17.62
N ASP A 237 -4.64 9.08 18.42
CA ASP A 237 -4.32 10.51 18.45
C ASP A 237 -2.86 10.76 18.88
N SER A 238 -2.34 9.99 19.84
CA SER A 238 -0.93 10.05 20.24
C SER A 238 0.03 9.62 19.11
N ARG A 239 -0.31 8.55 18.39
CA ARG A 239 0.49 8.05 17.26
C ARG A 239 0.52 9.02 16.10
N LEU A 240 -0.60 9.71 15.84
CA LEU A 240 -0.68 10.76 14.82
C LEU A 240 0.33 11.85 15.12
N LYS A 241 0.26 12.43 16.33
CA LYS A 241 1.15 13.51 16.77
C LYS A 241 2.64 13.13 16.70
N ASN A 242 2.98 11.89 17.05
CA ASN A 242 4.37 11.47 17.19
C ASN A 242 5.00 10.96 15.88
N LYS A 243 4.18 10.56 14.89
CA LYS A 243 4.69 9.90 13.68
C LYS A 243 3.84 10.19 12.45
N TYR A 244 2.59 9.72 12.43
CA TYR A 244 1.84 9.62 11.18
C TYR A 244 1.43 10.97 10.59
N ASP A 245 1.19 11.97 11.44
CA ASP A 245 0.87 13.35 11.02
C ASP A 245 2.12 14.25 11.07
N THR A 246 3.23 13.76 10.53
CA THR A 246 4.49 14.51 10.47
C THR A 246 5.07 14.51 9.06
N ASP A 247 5.63 15.65 8.64
CA ASP A 247 6.30 15.74 7.34
C ASP A 247 7.49 14.78 7.25
N ALA A 248 8.21 14.61 8.37
CA ALA A 248 9.33 13.69 8.49
C ALA A 248 8.93 12.24 8.16
N TRP A 249 7.70 11.84 8.46
CA TRP A 249 7.18 10.53 8.08
C TRP A 249 6.64 10.54 6.65
N ASN A 250 5.73 11.45 6.31
CA ASN A 250 5.01 11.38 5.03
C ASN A 250 5.91 11.72 3.82
N TYR A 251 6.62 12.84 3.89
CA TYR A 251 7.54 13.26 2.83
C TYR A 251 8.88 12.52 2.94
N GLY A 252 9.30 12.20 4.17
CA GLY A 252 10.60 11.62 4.41
C GLY A 252 11.72 12.63 4.21
N LYS A 253 12.92 12.14 3.96
CA LYS A 253 14.06 12.95 3.54
C LYS A 253 14.46 12.53 2.14
N ASN A 254 14.65 13.50 1.25
CA ASN A 254 15.44 13.32 0.04
C ASN A 254 16.81 13.97 0.30
N PRO A 255 17.85 13.18 0.60
CA PRO A 255 19.13 13.74 0.99
C PRO A 255 19.87 14.40 -0.18
N GLY A 256 19.39 14.24 -1.42
CA GLY A 256 19.93 14.93 -2.59
C GLY A 256 21.38 14.53 -2.88
N PHE A 257 21.74 13.27 -2.67
CA PHE A 257 23.07 12.78 -2.99
C PHE A 257 23.32 12.82 -4.50
N THR A 258 24.59 12.87 -4.89
CA THR A 258 24.98 13.31 -6.25
C THR A 258 24.59 12.35 -7.36
N ASN A 259 24.36 11.07 -7.05
CA ASN A 259 24.00 10.04 -8.01
C ASN A 259 22.64 9.44 -7.66
N TYR A 260 21.83 9.14 -8.66
CA TYR A 260 20.57 8.41 -8.52
C TYR A 260 20.46 7.39 -9.65
N VAL A 261 20.30 6.11 -9.29
CA VAL A 261 20.10 5.00 -10.23
C VAL A 261 18.88 4.20 -9.78
N SER A 262 18.09 3.71 -10.72
CA SER A 262 16.86 2.94 -10.45
C SER A 262 16.68 1.86 -11.50
N LYS A 263 16.13 0.70 -11.10
CA LYS A 263 15.76 -0.37 -12.03
C LYS A 263 14.67 -1.26 -11.45
N HIS A 264 13.78 -1.73 -12.32
CA HIS A 264 12.71 -2.68 -11.98
C HIS A 264 13.19 -4.14 -12.03
N TYR A 265 12.83 -4.92 -11.02
CA TYR A 265 13.09 -6.35 -10.89
C TYR A 265 11.83 -7.10 -10.44
N ASP A 266 11.90 -8.43 -10.35
CA ASP A 266 10.80 -9.28 -9.86
C ASP A 266 10.38 -8.94 -8.42
N ILE A 267 11.30 -8.40 -7.61
CA ILE A 267 11.04 -7.96 -6.23
C ILE A 267 10.42 -6.56 -6.15
N GLY A 268 10.31 -5.85 -7.28
CA GLY A 268 9.97 -4.43 -7.36
C GLY A 268 11.12 -3.58 -7.90
N THR A 269 10.86 -2.29 -8.06
CA THR A 269 11.85 -1.27 -8.35
C THR A 269 12.75 -1.06 -7.15
N VAL A 270 14.06 -1.10 -7.38
CA VAL A 270 15.10 -0.72 -6.42
C VAL A 270 15.81 0.51 -6.97
N ALA A 271 15.97 1.52 -6.13
CA ALA A 271 16.70 2.74 -6.45
C ALA A 271 17.73 3.07 -5.35
N PHE A 272 18.86 3.60 -5.77
CA PHE A 272 19.92 4.09 -4.90
C PHE A 272 20.15 5.58 -5.15
N ASN A 273 20.05 6.39 -4.09
CA ASN A 273 20.61 7.74 -4.09
C ASN A 273 21.91 7.69 -3.29
N PHE A 274 23.05 8.11 -3.85
CA PHE A 274 24.34 7.97 -3.19
C PHE A 274 25.39 8.99 -3.65
N SER A 275 26.40 9.24 -2.81
CA SER A 275 27.55 10.10 -3.08
C SER A 275 28.86 9.32 -2.92
N LEU A 276 29.89 9.76 -3.63
CA LEU A 276 31.22 9.16 -3.57
C LEU A 276 32.24 10.13 -2.95
N LYS A 277 33.18 9.59 -2.17
CA LYS A 277 34.38 10.28 -1.71
C LYS A 277 35.56 9.32 -1.80
N ASP A 278 36.65 9.74 -2.44
CA ASP A 278 37.86 8.93 -2.62
C ASP A 278 37.56 7.54 -3.20
N ASN A 279 36.69 7.49 -4.22
CA ASN A 279 36.19 6.28 -4.88
C ASN A 279 35.46 5.29 -3.96
N LYS A 280 34.92 5.76 -2.83
CA LYS A 280 34.10 4.98 -1.90
C LYS A 280 32.73 5.59 -1.73
N ILE A 281 31.72 4.76 -1.44
CA ILE A 281 30.38 5.24 -1.08
C ILE A 281 30.48 6.02 0.24
N SER A 282 30.28 7.34 0.20
CA SER A 282 30.30 8.19 1.39
C SER A 282 28.94 8.29 2.06
N ASN A 283 27.88 8.23 1.25
CA ASN A 283 26.49 8.34 1.69
C ASN A 283 25.63 7.51 0.75
N ILE A 284 24.58 6.89 1.26
CA ILE A 284 23.64 6.09 0.47
C ILE A 284 22.27 6.07 1.12
N LYS A 285 21.24 6.02 0.29
CA LYS A 285 19.86 5.76 0.67
C LYS A 285 19.22 4.83 -0.36
N ILE A 286 18.51 3.84 0.12
CA ILE A 286 17.75 2.90 -0.72
C ILE A 286 16.30 3.34 -0.75
N TYR A 287 15.74 3.36 -1.95
CA TYR A 287 14.32 3.59 -2.20
C TYR A 287 13.76 2.49 -3.09
N GLY A 288 12.44 2.36 -3.12
CA GLY A 288 11.78 1.44 -4.04
C GLY A 288 10.33 1.15 -3.70
N ASP A 289 9.69 0.37 -4.55
CA ASP A 289 8.35 -0.14 -4.36
C ASP A 289 8.32 -1.65 -4.04
N PHE A 290 9.47 -2.20 -3.67
CA PHE A 290 9.57 -3.57 -3.15
C PHE A 290 8.81 -3.72 -1.82
N ILE A 291 8.53 -4.98 -1.47
CA ILE A 291 7.86 -5.36 -0.22
C ILE A 291 8.80 -6.26 0.57
N THR A 292 9.21 -5.81 1.75
CA THR A 292 10.10 -6.52 2.66
C THR A 292 9.60 -6.37 4.10
N GLY A 293 9.77 -7.42 4.91
CA GLY A 293 9.56 -7.37 6.36
C GLY A 293 10.85 -7.08 7.14
N GLY A 294 12.00 -7.00 6.47
CA GLY A 294 13.31 -6.76 7.08
C GLY A 294 13.74 -5.30 7.07
N ASP A 295 15.01 -5.06 7.41
CA ASP A 295 15.59 -3.73 7.59
C ASP A 295 16.58 -3.38 6.47
N ILE A 296 16.12 -2.57 5.51
CA ILE A 296 16.95 -2.09 4.39
C ILE A 296 18.15 -1.23 4.86
N THR A 297 18.12 -0.67 6.07
CA THR A 297 19.23 0.13 6.59
C THR A 297 20.47 -0.71 6.86
N LEU A 298 20.34 -2.04 6.98
CA LEU A 298 21.47 -2.96 7.06
C LEU A 298 22.26 -2.97 5.75
N ILE A 299 21.56 -2.90 4.61
CA ILE A 299 22.17 -2.85 3.28
C ILE A 299 22.84 -1.48 3.08
N GLU A 300 22.16 -0.39 3.47
CA GLU A 300 22.74 0.96 3.45
C GLU A 300 24.06 1.00 4.26
N LYS A 301 24.05 0.49 5.49
CA LYS A 301 25.24 0.43 6.37
C LYS A 301 26.37 -0.42 5.79
N ALA A 302 26.05 -1.55 5.16
CA ALA A 302 27.06 -2.42 4.56
C ALA A 302 27.77 -1.77 3.37
N LEU A 303 27.03 -0.99 2.58
CA LEU A 303 27.56 -0.27 1.42
C LEU A 303 28.37 0.99 1.80
N LEU A 304 28.11 1.61 2.95
CA LEU A 304 28.89 2.76 3.40
C LEU A 304 30.39 2.40 3.54
N GLY A 305 31.24 3.19 2.88
CA GLY A 305 32.68 3.00 2.83
C GLY A 305 33.16 1.91 1.86
N ALA A 306 32.25 1.22 1.15
CA ALA A 306 32.63 0.25 0.13
C ALA A 306 33.35 0.93 -1.04
N GLU A 307 34.40 0.29 -1.55
CA GLU A 307 35.07 0.68 -2.80
C GLU A 307 34.06 0.62 -3.95
N PHE A 308 33.95 1.70 -4.71
CA PHE A 308 33.03 1.81 -5.85
C PHE A 308 33.58 1.08 -7.08
N THR A 309 33.70 -0.24 -6.91
CA THR A 309 34.10 -1.20 -7.93
C THR A 309 33.18 -2.41 -7.81
N LYS A 310 32.95 -3.15 -8.90
CA LYS A 310 32.06 -4.34 -8.87
C LYS A 310 32.41 -5.31 -7.74
N LYS A 311 33.70 -5.62 -7.56
CA LYS A 311 34.17 -6.50 -6.48
C LYS A 311 33.90 -5.92 -5.09
N GLY A 312 34.18 -4.63 -4.89
CA GLY A 312 33.98 -3.95 -3.60
C GLY A 312 32.51 -3.91 -3.17
N LEU A 313 31.63 -3.59 -4.11
CA LEU A 313 30.18 -3.56 -3.90
C LEU A 313 29.60 -4.95 -3.60
N ILE A 314 29.99 -5.97 -4.37
CA ILE A 314 29.57 -7.36 -4.11
C ILE A 314 30.02 -7.80 -2.72
N THR A 315 31.30 -7.59 -2.37
CA THR A 315 31.84 -7.95 -1.04
C THR A 315 31.10 -7.27 0.10
N ALA A 316 30.63 -6.03 -0.10
CA ALA A 316 29.83 -5.32 0.88
C ALA A 316 28.42 -5.90 1.02
N LEU A 317 27.76 -6.15 -0.11
CA LEU A 317 26.39 -6.70 -0.17
C LEU A 317 26.30 -8.14 0.38
N GLU A 318 27.34 -8.96 0.17
CA GLU A 318 27.42 -10.34 0.71
C GLU A 318 27.45 -10.40 2.25
N LYS A 319 27.67 -9.27 2.94
CA LYS A 319 27.62 -9.19 4.41
C LYS A 319 26.20 -9.13 4.96
N VAL A 320 25.19 -8.99 4.10
CA VAL A 320 23.79 -8.81 4.48
C VAL A 320 22.95 -9.87 3.81
N ASP A 321 21.99 -10.42 4.55
CA ASP A 321 20.96 -11.27 3.96
C ASP A 321 19.99 -10.42 3.13
N LEU A 322 20.26 -10.31 1.82
CA LEU A 322 19.42 -9.56 0.89
C LEU A 322 18.01 -10.14 0.80
N ALA A 323 17.88 -11.47 0.87
CA ALA A 323 16.58 -12.13 0.76
C ALA A 323 15.67 -11.76 1.93
N ALA A 324 16.22 -11.68 3.14
CA ALA A 324 15.47 -11.29 4.33
C ALA A 324 15.18 -9.78 4.43
N ASN A 325 16.05 -8.93 3.87
CA ASN A 325 15.97 -7.47 4.09
C ASN A 325 15.48 -6.66 2.89
N LEU A 326 15.49 -7.21 1.68
CA LEU A 326 15.05 -6.52 0.46
C LEU A 326 14.16 -7.41 -0.42
N GLY A 327 14.57 -8.66 -0.62
CA GLY A 327 13.92 -9.63 -1.50
C GLY A 327 14.96 -10.54 -2.16
N LYS A 328 14.50 -11.60 -2.84
CA LYS A 328 15.39 -12.55 -3.53
C LYS A 328 16.08 -11.88 -4.73
N ILE A 329 17.27 -11.33 -4.51
CA ILE A 329 18.10 -10.68 -5.53
C ILE A 329 19.58 -10.89 -5.23
N GLU A 330 20.37 -11.15 -6.26
CA GLU A 330 21.79 -11.43 -6.13
C GLU A 330 22.63 -10.15 -5.91
N PRO A 331 23.67 -10.17 -5.06
CA PRO A 331 24.58 -9.04 -4.85
C PRO A 331 25.14 -8.44 -6.14
N ALA A 332 25.48 -9.29 -7.12
CA ALA A 332 26.03 -8.85 -8.39
C ALA A 332 25.06 -7.98 -9.20
N ILE A 333 23.76 -8.26 -9.13
CA ILE A 333 22.71 -7.48 -9.84
C ILE A 333 22.61 -6.07 -9.26
N LEU A 334 22.62 -5.95 -7.92
CA LEU A 334 22.59 -4.65 -7.25
C LEU A 334 23.89 -3.86 -7.47
N ALA A 335 25.03 -4.54 -7.50
CA ALA A 335 26.30 -3.90 -7.84
C ALA A 335 26.31 -3.36 -9.27
N ASP A 336 25.72 -4.10 -10.23
CA ASP A 336 25.59 -3.63 -11.62
C ASP A 336 24.65 -2.42 -11.74
N LEU A 337 23.59 -2.35 -10.94
CA LEU A 337 22.74 -1.15 -10.86
C LEU A 337 23.50 0.06 -10.29
N LEU A 338 24.27 -0.12 -9.22
CA LEU A 338 25.04 0.96 -8.62
C LEU A 338 26.08 1.56 -9.60
N LEU A 339 26.57 0.76 -10.54
CA LEU A 339 27.58 1.15 -11.53
C LEU A 339 26.99 1.64 -12.87
N SER A 340 25.66 1.67 -13.02
CA SER A 340 24.98 1.99 -14.29
C SER A 340 24.95 3.46 -14.63
#